data_AF-A0A1F6QQ38-F1
#
_entry.id   AF-A0A1F6QQ38-F1
#
_cell.length_a   1.000
_cell.length_b   1.000
_cell.length_c   1.000
_cell.angle_alpha   90.00
_cell.angle_beta   90.00
_cell.angle_gamma   90.00
#
_symmetry.space_group_name_H-M   'P 1'
#
loop_
_entity.id
_entity.type
_entity.pdbx_description
1 polymer ?
#
loop_
_entity_poly.entity_id
_entity_poly.type
_entity_poly.pdbx_seq_one_letter_code
_entity_poly.pdbx_strand_id
1 'polypeptide(L)'
;MSTQILTTPSLNQSLRKPLISDNIKTGLNLGFNGAAAGVNLITCINGNFPLLDSFQETLEWGSSVIAKLATVSQGLINTTIAFEKKNIIALTGGLLELPIAILTSGYNLYLARGVSAGLNHFDSIISRTKKLDSENKSVKDTDGKQQYYDSFYTEGWTEGLKTIFKHLPKLTKEICEKPFERDGLFARSFFMCSVFMVIGPIIAFSGFDKIGAGIRHFFGGLAGVALATDQKKPVSSETPADQTVTSKGFSNYAMSGFFWVIAAIPDYFKRFGFFSDKINNSTELALCLDRLAGIFFIFGNQRKGEK
;
A
#
# COMPACT_ATOMS: atom_id res chain seq x y z
N MET A 1 -25.34 13.83 45.60
CA MET A 1 -24.40 14.74 44.91
C MET A 1 -23.35 13.89 44.24
N SER A 2 -23.43 13.74 42.93
CA SER A 2 -22.56 12.86 42.15
C SER A 2 -21.32 13.65 41.74
N THR A 3 -20.17 13.28 42.28
CA THR A 3 -18.87 13.86 41.91
C THR A 3 -18.59 13.50 40.46
N GLN A 4 -18.74 14.47 39.54
CA GLN A 4 -18.25 14.32 38.17
C GLN A 4 -16.73 14.27 38.21
N ILE A 5 -16.17 13.07 38.03
CA ILE A 5 -14.75 12.90 37.70
C ILE A 5 -14.60 13.41 36.27
N LEU A 6 -14.13 14.65 36.12
CA LEU A 6 -13.60 15.13 34.85
C LEU A 6 -12.39 14.24 34.51
N THR A 7 -12.58 13.28 33.61
CA THR A 7 -11.49 12.60 32.94
C THR A 7 -10.80 13.61 32.03
N THR A 8 -9.73 14.22 32.52
CA THR A 8 -8.81 15.02 31.70
C THR A 8 -8.33 14.12 30.57
N PRO A 9 -8.56 14.47 29.28
CA PRO A 9 -7.96 13.71 28.19
C PRO A 9 -6.45 13.72 28.40
N SER A 10 -5.82 12.55 28.39
CA SER A 10 -4.38 12.43 28.60
C SER A 10 -3.65 13.41 27.67
N LEU A 11 -2.65 14.13 28.21
CA LEU A 11 -1.83 15.10 27.48
C LEU A 11 -1.25 14.54 26.15
N ASN A 12 -1.17 13.21 26.04
CA ASN A 12 -0.74 12.47 24.85
C ASN A 12 -1.75 12.45 23.69
N GLN A 13 -3.04 12.66 23.92
CA GLN A 13 -4.04 12.74 22.85
C GLN A 13 -4.11 14.14 22.22
N SER A 14 -3.90 15.21 23.01
CA SER A 14 -3.99 16.60 22.54
C SER A 14 -2.77 17.09 21.74
N LEU A 15 -1.65 16.35 21.79
CA LEU A 15 -0.42 16.66 21.04
C LEU A 15 -0.29 15.92 19.69
N ARG A 16 -1.25 15.07 19.32
CA ARG A 16 -1.24 14.33 18.04
C ARG A 16 -1.72 15.20 16.88
N LYS A 17 -1.01 16.28 16.56
CA LYS A 17 -1.24 16.97 15.29
C LYS A 17 -0.46 16.24 14.18
N PRO A 18 -1.13 15.72 13.15
CA PRO A 18 -0.44 15.12 12.03
C PRO A 18 0.45 16.16 11.36
N LEU A 19 1.61 15.74 10.85
CA LEU A 19 2.58 16.60 10.16
C LEU A 19 1.94 17.31 8.96
N ILE A 20 1.03 16.60 8.29
CA ILE A 20 0.18 17.12 7.22
C ILE A 20 -1.25 16.70 7.52
N SER A 21 -2.19 17.65 7.48
CA SER A 21 -3.60 17.37 7.74
C SER A 21 -4.19 16.40 6.72
N ASP A 22 -5.16 15.58 7.14
CA ASP A 22 -5.79 14.60 6.25
C ASP A 22 -6.51 15.23 5.06
N ASN A 23 -6.99 16.46 5.20
CA ASN A 23 -7.59 17.21 4.09
C ASN A 23 -6.55 17.55 3.02
N ILE A 24 -5.34 17.96 3.41
CA ILE A 24 -4.25 18.21 2.47
C ILE A 24 -3.81 16.90 1.82
N LYS A 25 -3.62 15.83 2.61
CA LYS A 25 -3.27 14.50 2.07
C LYS A 25 -4.33 14.00 1.08
N THR A 26 -5.63 14.22 1.36
CA THR A 26 -6.75 13.91 0.46
C THR A 26 -6.70 14.73 -0.83
N GLY A 27 -6.51 16.05 -0.73
CA GLY A 27 -6.42 16.94 -1.88
C GLY A 27 -5.25 16.59 -2.79
N LEU A 28 -4.08 16.29 -2.22
CA LEU A 28 -2.91 15.83 -2.97
C LEU A 28 -3.16 14.47 -3.65
N ASN A 29 -3.80 13.53 -2.94
CA ASN A 29 -4.13 12.22 -3.48
C ASN A 29 -5.07 12.32 -4.70
N LEU A 30 -6.20 13.03 -4.55
CA LEU A 30 -7.16 13.22 -5.64
C LEU A 30 -6.58 14.06 -6.77
N GLY A 31 -5.86 15.14 -6.45
CA GLY A 31 -5.27 16.03 -7.44
C GLY A 31 -4.23 15.32 -8.30
N PHE A 32 -3.30 14.57 -7.70
CA PHE A 32 -2.24 13.92 -8.46
C PHE A 32 -2.59 12.52 -8.96
N ASN A 33 -3.06 11.61 -8.09
CA ASN A 33 -3.44 10.26 -8.56
C ASN A 33 -4.71 10.31 -9.42
N GLY A 34 -5.68 11.17 -9.10
CA GLY A 34 -6.89 11.33 -9.93
C GLY A 34 -6.58 11.90 -11.32
N ALA A 35 -5.79 12.99 -11.39
CA ALA A 35 -5.38 13.54 -12.68
C ALA A 35 -4.54 12.54 -13.47
N ALA A 36 -3.60 11.85 -12.82
CA ALA A 36 -2.81 10.85 -13.50
C ALA A 36 -3.65 9.66 -13.99
N ALA A 37 -4.64 9.20 -13.22
CA ALA A 37 -5.58 8.18 -13.68
C ALA A 37 -6.34 8.63 -14.93
N GLY A 38 -6.89 9.85 -14.91
CA GLY A 38 -7.63 10.43 -16.02
C GLY A 38 -6.79 10.60 -17.29
N VAL A 39 -5.61 11.21 -17.19
CA VAL A 39 -4.73 11.44 -18.35
C VAL A 39 -4.28 10.11 -18.94
N ASN A 40 -3.86 9.14 -18.12
CA ASN A 40 -3.47 7.82 -18.61
C ASN A 40 -4.64 7.09 -19.29
N LEU A 41 -5.86 7.19 -18.76
CA LEU A 41 -7.04 6.59 -19.39
C LEU A 41 -7.32 7.23 -20.75
N ILE A 42 -7.26 8.56 -20.84
CA ILE A 42 -7.47 9.30 -22.09
C ILE A 42 -6.40 8.91 -23.12
N THR A 43 -5.12 8.84 -22.74
CA THR A 43 -4.04 8.39 -23.63
C THR A 43 -4.26 6.97 -24.13
N CYS A 44 -4.70 6.05 -23.25
CA CYS A 44 -5.03 4.69 -23.65
C CYS A 44 -6.20 4.62 -24.63
N ILE A 45 -7.27 5.39 -24.38
CA ILE A 45 -8.44 5.43 -25.26
C ILE A 45 -8.06 6.01 -26.63
N ASN A 46 -7.34 7.14 -26.67
CA ASN A 46 -6.94 7.78 -27.92
C ASN A 46 -6.02 6.88 -28.76
N GLY A 47 -5.13 6.11 -28.13
CA GLY A 47 -4.26 5.17 -28.83
C GLY A 47 -4.97 3.98 -29.49
N ASN A 48 -6.14 3.57 -28.98
CA ASN A 48 -6.92 2.45 -29.54
C ASN A 48 -8.12 2.92 -30.38
N PHE A 49 -8.59 4.13 -30.13
CA PHE A 49 -9.65 4.81 -30.86
C PHE A 49 -9.16 6.22 -31.18
N PRO A 50 -8.41 6.40 -32.29
CA PRO A 50 -7.80 7.69 -32.62
C PRO A 50 -8.89 8.74 -32.82
N LEU A 51 -9.16 9.51 -31.76
CA LEU A 51 -10.06 10.65 -31.80
C LEU A 51 -9.33 11.82 -32.47
N LEU A 52 -8.04 12.00 -32.17
CA LEU A 52 -7.14 12.99 -32.76
C LEU A 52 -5.68 12.49 -32.76
N ASP A 53 -5.15 12.09 -33.92
CA ASP A 53 -3.79 11.56 -34.07
C ASP A 53 -2.69 12.57 -33.68
N SER A 54 -2.93 13.86 -33.90
CA SER A 54 -1.99 14.95 -33.59
C SER A 54 -1.76 15.16 -32.09
N PHE A 55 -2.58 14.56 -31.23
CA PHE A 55 -2.51 14.74 -29.78
C PHE A 55 -1.83 13.56 -29.06
N GLN A 56 -1.63 12.43 -29.74
CA GLN A 56 -1.17 11.19 -29.10
C GLN A 56 0.22 11.32 -28.46
N GLU A 57 1.19 11.88 -29.18
CA GLU A 57 2.55 12.08 -28.66
C GLU A 57 2.56 13.01 -27.42
N THR A 58 1.72 14.04 -27.45
CA THR A 58 1.55 14.98 -26.32
C THR A 58 0.90 14.28 -25.13
N LEU A 59 -0.10 13.43 -25.37
CA LEU A 59 -0.77 12.63 -24.36
C LEU A 59 0.15 11.58 -23.73
N GLU A 60 1.02 10.95 -24.52
CA GLU A 60 2.02 9.99 -24.03
C GLU A 60 3.04 10.67 -23.13
N TRP A 61 3.60 11.80 -23.58
CA TRP A 61 4.50 12.59 -22.75
C TRP A 61 3.81 13.08 -21.46
N GLY A 62 2.62 13.66 -21.59
CA GLY A 62 1.83 14.17 -20.48
C GLY A 62 1.48 13.08 -19.46
N SER A 63 1.09 11.90 -19.93
CA SER A 63 0.76 10.73 -19.09
C SER A 63 1.97 10.27 -18.27
N SER A 64 3.15 10.22 -18.89
CA SER A 64 4.40 9.83 -18.24
C SER A 64 4.79 10.82 -17.14
N VAL A 65 4.74 12.13 -17.44
CA VAL A 65 5.07 13.18 -16.47
C VAL A 65 4.11 13.17 -15.30
N ILE A 66 2.80 13.11 -15.55
CA ILE A 66 1.81 13.17 -14.47
C ILE A 66 1.81 11.90 -13.62
N ALA A 67 2.07 10.73 -14.20
CA ALA A 67 2.24 9.48 -13.46
C ALA A 67 3.46 9.52 -12.52
N LYS A 68 4.56 10.14 -12.96
CA LYS A 68 5.74 10.37 -12.12
C LYS A 68 5.44 11.34 -10.98
N LEU A 69 4.78 12.47 -11.26
CA LEU A 69 4.36 13.42 -10.21
C LEU A 69 3.42 12.78 -9.20
N ALA A 70 2.47 11.96 -9.65
CA ALA A 70 1.60 11.20 -8.78
C ALA A 70 2.36 10.18 -7.93
N THR A 71 3.40 9.57 -8.48
CA THR A 71 4.28 8.65 -7.74
C THR A 71 5.02 9.37 -6.63
N VAL A 72 5.61 10.54 -6.90
CA VAL A 72 6.25 11.38 -5.88
C VAL A 72 5.25 11.83 -4.81
N SER A 73 4.09 12.33 -5.21
CA SER A 73 3.04 12.79 -4.29
C SER A 73 2.57 11.68 -3.35
N GLN A 74 2.28 10.49 -3.89
CA GLN A 74 1.94 9.30 -3.10
C GLN A 74 3.07 8.90 -2.15
N GLY A 75 4.32 8.95 -2.61
CA GLY A 75 5.50 8.69 -1.78
C GLY A 75 5.61 9.63 -0.57
N LEU A 76 5.38 10.92 -0.77
CA LEU A 76 5.37 11.92 0.31
C LEU A 76 4.26 11.66 1.33
N ILE A 77 3.06 11.33 0.87
CA ILE A 77 1.92 10.98 1.74
C ILE A 77 2.26 9.74 2.57
N ASN A 78 2.73 8.66 1.93
CA ASN A 78 3.09 7.41 2.61
C ASN A 78 4.27 7.60 3.58
N THR A 79 5.27 8.40 3.21
CA THR A 79 6.40 8.78 4.07
C THR A 79 5.90 9.46 5.34
N THR A 80 4.99 10.44 5.20
CA THR A 80 4.42 11.16 6.34
C THR A 80 3.67 10.21 7.27
N ILE A 81 2.84 9.33 6.72
CA ILE A 81 2.08 8.34 7.49
C ILE A 81 3.03 7.37 8.22
N ALA A 82 4.04 6.84 7.54
CA ALA A 82 5.00 5.92 8.13
C ALA A 82 5.88 6.59 9.20
N PHE A 83 6.20 7.88 9.01
CA PHE A 83 6.91 8.69 9.98
C PHE A 83 6.10 8.86 11.26
N GLU A 84 4.81 9.22 11.15
CA GLU A 84 3.88 9.33 12.27
C GLU A 84 3.74 8.01 13.03
N LYS A 85 3.84 6.86 12.33
CA LYS A 85 3.81 5.53 12.94
C LYS A 85 5.16 5.03 13.47
N LYS A 86 6.26 5.76 13.21
CA LYS A 86 7.65 5.37 13.50
C LYS A 86 8.02 3.99 12.91
N ASN A 87 7.52 3.67 11.71
CA ASN A 87 7.82 2.44 11.00
C ASN A 87 8.87 2.69 9.91
N ILE A 88 10.12 2.34 10.19
CA ILE A 88 11.27 2.63 9.33
C ILE A 88 11.22 1.92 7.97
N ILE A 89 10.73 0.67 7.91
CA ILE A 89 10.66 -0.06 6.63
C ILE A 89 9.62 0.59 5.71
N ALA A 90 8.43 0.89 6.25
CA ALA A 90 7.42 1.59 5.49
C ALA A 90 7.87 3.00 5.09
N LEU A 91 8.62 3.70 5.96
CA LEU A 91 9.21 5.00 5.65
C LEU A 91 10.17 4.91 4.46
N THR A 92 11.07 3.94 4.46
CA THR A 92 11.97 3.68 3.33
C THR A 92 11.17 3.38 2.06
N GLY A 93 10.10 2.59 2.15
CA GLY A 93 9.18 2.36 1.05
C GLY A 93 8.62 3.66 0.45
N GLY A 94 8.07 4.55 1.29
CA GLY A 94 7.58 5.86 0.87
C GLY A 94 8.64 6.74 0.21
N LEU A 95 9.85 6.78 0.78
CA LEU A 95 10.96 7.58 0.26
C LEU A 95 11.47 7.07 -1.10
N LEU A 96 11.42 5.77 -1.36
CA LEU A 96 11.87 5.18 -2.63
C LEU A 96 11.00 5.56 -3.84
N GLU A 97 9.76 6.04 -3.63
CA GLU A 97 8.92 6.50 -4.74
C GLU A 97 9.56 7.68 -5.49
N LEU A 98 10.35 8.53 -4.82
CA LEU A 98 11.03 9.66 -5.43
C LEU A 98 12.10 9.23 -6.45
N PRO A 99 13.14 8.44 -6.07
CA PRO A 99 14.12 7.96 -7.04
C PRO A 99 13.46 7.04 -8.09
N ILE A 100 12.43 6.27 -7.75
CA ILE A 100 11.68 5.48 -8.74
C ILE A 100 11.05 6.38 -9.81
N ALA A 101 10.36 7.46 -9.42
CA ALA A 101 9.74 8.38 -10.36
C ALA A 101 10.75 9.10 -11.26
N ILE A 102 11.90 9.50 -10.69
CA ILE A 102 12.95 10.21 -11.43
C ILE A 102 13.67 9.28 -12.40
N LEU A 103 14.13 8.12 -11.92
CA LEU A 103 15.07 7.26 -12.64
C LEU A 103 14.41 6.20 -13.52
N THR A 104 13.12 5.97 -13.38
CA THR A 104 12.41 4.94 -14.15
C THR A 104 11.64 5.56 -15.32
N SER A 105 11.66 4.90 -16.49
CA SER A 105 10.79 5.26 -17.61
C SER A 105 9.31 4.97 -17.29
N GLY A 106 8.38 5.64 -17.98
CA GLY A 106 6.94 5.35 -17.82
C GLY A 106 6.62 3.86 -18.04
N TYR A 107 7.27 3.24 -19.04
CA TYR A 107 7.15 1.81 -19.33
C TYR A 107 7.47 0.92 -18.12
N ASN A 108 8.49 1.25 -17.33
CA ASN A 108 8.90 0.42 -16.18
C ASN A 108 8.39 0.93 -14.84
N LEU A 109 7.62 2.04 -14.81
CA LEU A 109 7.25 2.72 -13.58
C LEU A 109 6.44 1.81 -12.64
N TYR A 110 5.39 1.16 -13.14
CA TYR A 110 4.58 0.24 -12.33
C TYR A 110 5.40 -0.93 -11.76
N LEU A 111 6.29 -1.51 -12.59
CA LEU A 111 7.21 -2.56 -12.18
C LEU A 111 8.12 -2.07 -11.04
N ALA A 112 8.84 -0.97 -11.24
CA ALA A 112 9.78 -0.40 -10.27
C ALA A 112 9.12 -0.07 -8.92
N ARG A 113 7.90 0.46 -8.95
CA ARG A 113 7.10 0.73 -7.75
C ARG A 113 6.84 -0.50 -6.89
N GLY A 114 6.98 -1.71 -7.43
CA GLY A 114 6.92 -2.95 -6.65
C GLY A 114 7.89 -2.95 -5.45
N VAL A 115 9.06 -2.32 -5.59
CA VAL A 115 10.03 -2.17 -4.49
C VAL A 115 9.44 -1.29 -3.38
N SER A 116 8.95 -0.10 -3.73
CA SER A 116 8.33 0.81 -2.77
C SER A 116 7.10 0.19 -2.11
N ALA A 117 6.20 -0.39 -2.89
CA ALA A 117 4.96 -0.99 -2.42
C ALA A 117 5.21 -2.17 -1.47
N GLY A 118 6.16 -3.05 -1.83
CA GLY A 118 6.56 -4.18 -0.99
C GLY A 118 7.06 -3.75 0.40
N LEU A 119 7.85 -2.66 0.47
CA LEU A 119 8.29 -2.08 1.74
C LEU A 119 7.17 -1.36 2.50
N ASN A 120 6.30 -0.61 1.80
CA ASN A 120 5.14 0.05 2.42
C ASN A 120 4.17 -0.94 3.08
N HIS A 121 4.00 -2.13 2.49
CA HIS A 121 3.16 -3.20 3.04
C HIS A 121 3.58 -3.69 4.43
N PHE A 122 4.83 -3.42 4.87
CA PHE A 122 5.25 -3.73 6.24
C PHE A 122 4.44 -3.00 7.31
N ASP A 123 3.83 -1.86 6.97
CA ASP A 123 2.87 -1.22 7.85
C ASP A 123 1.64 -2.12 8.12
N SER A 124 1.16 -2.83 7.10
CA SER A 124 0.07 -3.79 7.22
C SER A 124 0.48 -5.11 7.88
N ILE A 125 1.71 -5.56 7.70
CA ILE A 125 2.25 -6.77 8.33
C ILE A 125 2.40 -6.54 9.84
N ILE A 126 3.05 -5.45 10.22
CA ILE A 126 3.27 -5.11 11.63
C ILE A 126 1.95 -4.82 12.32
N SER A 127 1.02 -4.12 11.66
CA SER A 127 -0.28 -3.79 12.28
C SER A 127 -1.15 -5.01 12.65
N ARG A 128 -0.82 -6.19 12.10
CA ARG A 128 -1.49 -7.47 12.34
C ARG A 128 -0.58 -8.48 13.05
N THR A 129 0.56 -8.03 13.56
CA THR A 129 1.48 -8.84 14.37
C THR A 129 1.16 -8.66 15.85
N LYS A 130 0.97 -9.78 16.57
CA LYS A 130 0.66 -9.80 18.00
C LYS A 130 1.82 -9.19 18.80
N LYS A 131 1.53 -8.32 19.77
CA LYS A 131 2.53 -7.83 20.74
C LYS A 131 2.94 -8.98 21.65
N LEU A 132 4.26 -9.10 21.87
CA LEU A 132 4.83 -10.12 22.74
C LEU A 132 5.54 -9.47 23.92
N ASP A 133 5.40 -10.07 25.10
CA ASP A 133 6.15 -9.68 26.29
C ASP A 133 7.61 -10.19 26.26
N SER A 134 8.35 -9.93 27.33
CA SER A 134 9.74 -10.38 27.51
C SER A 134 9.88 -11.90 27.54
N GLU A 135 8.81 -12.64 27.83
CA GLU A 135 8.77 -14.12 27.85
C GLU A 135 8.24 -14.71 26.52
N ASN A 136 8.09 -13.88 25.47
CA ASN A 136 7.49 -14.23 24.18
C ASN A 136 6.01 -14.70 24.26
N LYS A 137 5.28 -14.34 25.32
CA LYS A 137 3.83 -14.58 25.42
C LYS A 137 3.07 -13.38 24.86
N SER A 138 1.87 -13.63 24.33
CA SER A 138 1.03 -12.56 23.77
C SER A 138 0.53 -11.62 24.86
N VAL A 139 0.78 -10.32 24.69
CA VAL A 139 0.24 -9.29 25.58
C VAL A 139 -1.27 -9.19 25.39
N LYS A 140 -2.01 -9.18 26.51
CA LYS A 140 -3.47 -9.00 26.52
C LYS A 140 -3.83 -7.62 27.04
N ASP A 141 -4.92 -7.03 26.53
CA ASP A 141 -5.51 -5.81 27.09
C ASP A 141 -6.31 -6.10 28.37
N THR A 142 -6.87 -5.05 28.97
CA THR A 142 -7.68 -5.13 30.20
C THR A 142 -8.92 -6.01 30.05
N ASP A 143 -9.38 -6.24 28.83
CA ASP A 143 -10.53 -7.09 28.49
C ASP A 143 -10.09 -8.52 28.11
N GLY A 144 -8.81 -8.84 28.23
CA GLY A 144 -8.24 -10.14 27.90
C GLY A 144 -8.04 -10.41 26.40
N LYS A 145 -8.24 -9.42 25.52
CA LYS A 145 -8.02 -9.53 24.08
C LYS A 145 -6.53 -9.34 23.74
N GLN A 146 -6.07 -10.00 22.68
CA GLN A 146 -4.68 -9.90 22.25
C GLN A 146 -4.39 -8.51 21.68
N GLN A 147 -3.28 -7.91 22.11
CA GLN A 147 -2.80 -6.66 21.55
C GLN A 147 -1.99 -6.91 20.27
N TYR A 148 -2.11 -5.99 19.31
CA TYR A 148 -1.34 -5.95 18.08
C TYR A 148 -0.51 -4.67 18.05
N TYR A 149 0.62 -4.68 17.36
CA TYR A 149 1.27 -3.41 17.03
C TYR A 149 0.32 -2.64 16.10
N ASP A 150 0.14 -1.33 16.27
CA ASP A 150 -0.61 -0.46 15.33
C ASP A 150 0.27 0.73 14.91
N SER A 151 1.09 1.20 15.85
CA SER A 151 2.21 2.10 15.61
C SER A 151 3.30 1.85 16.66
N PHE A 152 4.51 2.35 16.40
CA PHE A 152 5.59 2.47 17.38
C PHE A 152 5.72 3.89 17.93
N TYR A 153 4.67 4.72 17.79
CA TYR A 153 4.75 6.13 18.16
C TYR A 153 5.13 6.30 19.64
N THR A 154 4.51 5.52 20.52
CA THR A 154 4.76 5.53 21.97
C THR A 154 6.13 4.94 22.34
N GLU A 155 6.56 3.91 21.63
CA GLU A 155 7.77 3.14 21.90
C GLU A 155 9.04 3.79 21.29
N GLY A 156 8.88 4.59 20.24
CA GLY A 156 9.99 5.27 19.55
C GLY A 156 10.60 4.46 18.40
N TRP A 157 11.50 5.13 17.66
CA TRP A 157 12.14 4.57 16.46
C TRP A 157 12.97 3.33 16.76
N THR A 158 13.74 3.34 17.85
CA THR A 158 14.62 2.25 18.24
C THR A 158 13.85 0.97 18.54
N GLU A 159 12.75 1.07 19.28
CA GLU A 159 11.91 -0.08 19.62
C GLU A 159 11.12 -0.59 18.43
N GLY A 160 10.67 0.30 17.54
CA GLY A 160 10.08 -0.10 16.26
C GLY A 160 11.06 -0.91 15.40
N LEU A 161 12.30 -0.43 15.27
CA LEU A 161 13.36 -1.12 14.53
C LEU A 161 13.67 -2.50 15.14
N LYS A 162 13.87 -2.57 16.46
CA LYS A 162 14.12 -3.83 17.18
C LYS A 162 12.98 -4.83 16.98
N THR A 163 11.73 -4.36 17.10
CA THR A 163 10.54 -5.20 16.92
C THR A 163 10.50 -5.79 15.51
N ILE A 164 10.69 -4.95 14.50
CA ILE A 164 10.72 -5.38 13.10
C ILE A 164 11.82 -6.44 12.88
N PHE A 165 13.05 -6.20 13.33
CA PHE A 165 14.15 -7.16 13.18
C PHE A 165 13.97 -8.44 13.98
N LYS A 166 13.24 -8.40 15.12
CA LYS A 166 12.87 -9.60 15.87
C LYS A 166 11.81 -10.42 15.13
N HIS A 167 10.84 -9.76 14.50
CA HIS A 167 9.71 -10.42 13.84
C HIS A 167 10.03 -10.96 12.45
N LEU A 168 10.94 -10.32 11.71
CA LEU A 168 11.33 -10.73 10.36
C LEU A 168 11.83 -12.19 10.27
N PRO A 169 12.83 -12.63 11.07
CA PRO A 169 13.28 -14.02 11.06
C PRO A 169 12.19 -14.98 11.52
N LYS A 170 11.36 -14.56 12.49
CA LYS A 170 10.25 -15.38 12.98
C LYS A 170 9.21 -15.63 11.88
N LEU A 171 8.78 -14.58 11.18
CA LEU A 171 7.85 -14.72 10.05
C LEU A 171 8.44 -15.61 8.95
N THR A 172 9.73 -15.45 8.64
CA THR A 172 10.44 -16.29 7.67
C THR A 172 10.43 -17.76 8.10
N LYS A 173 10.76 -18.04 9.37
CA LYS A 173 10.75 -19.39 9.94
C LYS A 173 9.34 -19.99 9.92
N GLU A 174 8.33 -19.25 10.33
CA GLU A 174 6.94 -19.73 10.35
C GLU A 174 6.38 -20.00 8.95
N ILE A 175 6.83 -19.28 7.91
CA ILE A 175 6.46 -19.59 6.52
C ILE A 175 6.99 -20.97 6.11
N CYS A 176 8.20 -21.34 6.54
CA CYS A 176 8.77 -22.65 6.24
C CYS A 176 8.15 -23.78 7.07
N GLU A 177 7.91 -23.56 8.36
CA GLU A 177 7.49 -24.61 9.28
C GLU A 177 5.97 -24.80 9.31
N LYS A 178 5.20 -23.71 9.21
CA LYS A 178 3.75 -23.66 9.47
C LYS A 178 3.02 -22.72 8.48
N PRO A 179 3.18 -22.92 7.15
CA PRO A 179 2.66 -21.97 6.15
C PRO A 179 1.15 -21.75 6.22
N PHE A 180 0.37 -22.80 6.57
CA PHE A 180 -1.10 -22.78 6.48
C PHE A 180 -1.82 -22.70 7.83
N GLU A 181 -1.11 -22.51 8.95
CA GLU A 181 -1.78 -22.30 10.23
C GLU A 181 -2.64 -21.03 10.17
N ARG A 182 -3.91 -21.08 10.60
CA ARG A 182 -4.82 -19.93 10.50
C ARG A 182 -4.32 -18.71 11.27
N ASP A 183 -3.74 -18.94 12.44
CA ASP A 183 -3.18 -17.89 13.29
C ASP A 183 -1.95 -17.26 12.61
N GLY A 184 -2.06 -15.98 12.27
CA GLY A 184 -0.98 -15.23 11.61
C GLY A 184 -0.83 -15.50 10.10
N LEU A 185 -1.76 -16.25 9.48
CA LEU A 185 -1.73 -16.59 8.04
C LEU A 185 -1.61 -15.34 7.16
N PHE A 186 -2.38 -14.30 7.47
CA PHE A 186 -2.34 -13.05 6.72
C PHE A 186 -0.94 -12.41 6.77
N ALA A 187 -0.37 -12.23 7.96
CA ALA A 187 0.93 -11.57 8.11
C ALA A 187 2.04 -12.34 7.37
N ARG A 188 2.03 -13.68 7.42
CA ARG A 188 2.97 -14.54 6.69
C ARG A 188 2.81 -14.44 5.18
N SER A 189 1.58 -14.64 4.68
CA SER A 189 1.30 -14.58 3.24
C SER A 189 1.58 -13.19 2.67
N PHE A 190 1.23 -12.14 3.40
CA PHE A 190 1.45 -10.76 2.98
C PHE A 190 2.93 -10.39 3.02
N PHE A 191 3.69 -10.86 4.02
CA PHE A 191 5.15 -10.74 4.06
C PHE A 191 5.83 -11.42 2.87
N MET A 192 5.43 -12.65 2.54
CA MET A 192 5.93 -13.35 1.36
C MET A 192 5.64 -12.55 0.08
N CYS A 193 4.40 -12.04 -0.08
CA CYS A 193 4.06 -11.20 -1.23
C CYS A 193 4.93 -9.94 -1.30
N SER A 194 5.12 -9.24 -0.19
CA SER A 194 5.99 -8.05 -0.10
C SER A 194 7.42 -8.33 -0.53
N VAL A 195 8.00 -9.45 -0.08
CA VAL A 195 9.38 -9.84 -0.43
C VAL A 195 9.49 -10.09 -1.94
N PHE A 196 8.57 -10.86 -2.53
CA PHE A 196 8.61 -11.14 -3.96
C PHE A 196 8.25 -9.92 -4.83
N MET A 197 7.43 -9.00 -4.33
CA MET A 197 7.21 -7.70 -4.97
C MET A 197 8.48 -6.84 -5.05
N VAL A 198 9.42 -6.99 -4.11
CA VAL A 198 10.75 -6.33 -4.14
C VAL A 198 11.73 -7.10 -5.02
N ILE A 199 11.76 -8.43 -4.92
CA ILE A 199 12.68 -9.28 -5.68
C ILE A 199 12.36 -9.24 -7.18
N GLY A 200 11.08 -9.23 -7.57
CA GLY A 200 10.66 -9.23 -8.97
C GLY A 200 11.27 -8.10 -9.80
N PRO A 201 11.14 -6.81 -9.39
CA PRO A 201 11.80 -5.70 -10.07
C PRO A 201 13.32 -5.82 -10.11
N ILE A 202 13.96 -6.30 -9.04
CA ILE A 202 15.42 -6.50 -9.01
C ILE A 202 15.85 -7.52 -10.07
N ILE A 203 15.15 -8.66 -10.16
CA ILE A 203 15.38 -9.68 -11.18
C ILE A 203 15.15 -9.11 -12.60
N ALA A 204 14.07 -8.33 -12.78
CA ALA A 204 13.75 -7.73 -14.06
C ALA A 204 14.86 -6.77 -14.53
N PHE A 205 15.33 -5.89 -13.64
CA PHE A 205 16.40 -4.93 -13.93
C PHE A 205 17.79 -5.58 -14.04
N SER A 206 17.95 -6.82 -13.58
CA SER A 206 19.19 -7.61 -13.75
C SER A 206 19.27 -8.33 -15.10
N GLY A 207 18.30 -8.13 -16.00
CA GLY A 207 18.28 -8.70 -17.36
C GLY A 207 17.21 -9.77 -17.60
N PHE A 208 16.44 -10.15 -16.58
CA PHE A 208 15.36 -11.14 -16.70
C PHE A 208 13.97 -10.48 -16.67
N ASP A 209 13.75 -9.47 -17.52
CA ASP A 209 12.57 -8.58 -17.48
C ASP A 209 11.23 -9.33 -17.34
N LYS A 210 10.96 -10.30 -18.23
CA LYS A 210 9.71 -11.07 -18.21
C LYS A 210 9.52 -11.90 -16.93
N ILE A 211 10.59 -12.52 -16.43
CA ILE A 211 10.54 -13.36 -15.23
C ILE A 211 10.34 -12.48 -14.00
N GLY A 212 11.13 -11.41 -13.88
CA GLY A 212 11.02 -10.48 -12.76
C GLY A 212 9.68 -9.75 -12.73
N ALA A 213 9.17 -9.31 -13.88
CA ALA A 213 7.82 -8.76 -14.00
C ALA A 213 6.75 -9.79 -13.63
N GLY A 214 6.88 -11.04 -14.07
CA GLY A 214 5.98 -12.13 -13.70
C GLY A 214 5.93 -12.36 -12.19
N ILE A 215 7.09 -12.42 -11.53
CA ILE A 215 7.18 -12.54 -10.06
C ILE A 215 6.49 -11.35 -9.39
N ARG A 216 6.87 -10.12 -9.76
CA ARG A 216 6.29 -8.90 -9.16
C ARG A 216 4.77 -8.85 -9.34
N HIS A 217 4.28 -9.16 -10.53
CA HIS A 217 2.85 -9.08 -10.86
C HIS A 217 2.04 -10.17 -10.18
N PHE A 218 2.54 -11.41 -10.15
CA PHE A 218 1.87 -12.50 -9.44
C PHE A 218 1.74 -12.20 -7.95
N PHE A 219 2.86 -11.87 -7.28
CA PHE A 219 2.84 -11.60 -5.84
C PHE A 219 2.20 -10.24 -5.50
N GLY A 220 2.27 -9.25 -6.39
CA GLY A 220 1.50 -8.00 -6.27
C GLY A 220 -0.01 -8.23 -6.39
N GLY A 221 -0.43 -9.11 -7.29
CA GLY A 221 -1.82 -9.55 -7.41
C GLY A 221 -2.30 -10.29 -6.16
N LEU A 222 -1.51 -11.23 -5.63
CA LEU A 222 -1.83 -11.92 -4.38
C LEU A 222 -1.90 -10.96 -3.18
N ALA A 223 -1.02 -9.96 -3.10
CA ALA A 223 -1.14 -8.89 -2.11
C ALA A 223 -2.45 -8.11 -2.28
N GLY A 224 -2.84 -7.79 -3.52
CA GLY A 224 -4.12 -7.15 -3.80
C GLY A 224 -5.32 -8.00 -3.37
N VAL A 225 -5.31 -9.30 -3.64
CA VAL A 225 -6.34 -10.24 -3.17
C VAL A 225 -6.38 -10.31 -1.65
N ALA A 226 -5.21 -10.36 -1.00
CA ALA A 226 -5.12 -10.34 0.46
C ALA A 226 -5.75 -9.06 1.03
N LEU A 227 -5.43 -7.89 0.47
CA LEU A 227 -6.05 -6.62 0.89
C LEU A 227 -7.56 -6.57 0.62
N ALA A 228 -8.03 -7.23 -0.44
CA ALA A 228 -9.45 -7.30 -0.77
C ALA A 228 -10.26 -8.27 0.08
N THR A 229 -9.60 -9.28 0.62
CA THR A 229 -10.22 -10.27 1.49
C THR A 229 -9.98 -9.99 2.97
N ASP A 230 -9.14 -9.00 3.29
CA ASP A 230 -8.85 -8.60 4.66
C ASP A 230 -10.04 -7.89 5.30
N GLN A 231 -10.79 -8.64 6.09
CA GLN A 231 -11.69 -8.10 7.08
C GLN A 231 -10.85 -7.68 8.29
N LYS A 232 -10.36 -6.43 8.32
CA LYS A 232 -9.79 -5.88 9.56
C LYS A 232 -10.84 -6.06 10.66
N LYS A 233 -10.57 -6.96 11.62
CA LYS A 233 -11.34 -6.98 12.85
C LYS A 233 -11.03 -5.67 13.57
N PRO A 234 -12.05 -4.91 14.03
CA PRO A 234 -11.82 -3.67 14.73
C PRO A 234 -10.87 -3.94 15.90
N VAL A 235 -9.72 -3.28 15.87
CA VAL A 235 -8.83 -3.17 17.04
C VAL A 235 -9.67 -2.48 18.10
N SER A 236 -9.65 -2.99 19.33
CA SER A 236 -10.36 -2.39 20.47
C SER A 236 -9.94 -0.93 20.65
N SER A 237 -10.65 -0.02 19.99
CA SER A 237 -10.77 1.37 20.39
C SER A 237 -11.94 1.44 21.38
N GLU A 238 -11.77 2.27 22.42
CA GLU A 238 -12.75 2.61 23.47
C GLU A 238 -14.04 3.23 22.90
N THR A 239 -14.77 2.50 22.07
CA THR A 239 -16.05 2.93 21.52
C THR A 239 -17.01 1.76 21.70
N PRO A 240 -18.18 1.98 22.33
CA PRO A 240 -19.13 0.90 22.61
C PRO A 240 -19.41 0.12 21.34
N ALA A 241 -19.34 -1.20 21.47
CA ALA A 241 -19.74 -2.15 20.43
C ALA A 241 -21.25 -2.07 20.25
N ASP A 242 -21.72 -1.05 19.54
CA ASP A 242 -23.10 -0.99 19.09
C ASP A 242 -23.16 -0.24 17.76
N GLN A 243 -22.66 -0.93 16.73
CA GLN A 243 -23.04 -0.77 15.33
C GLN A 243 -22.33 -1.84 14.50
N THR A 244 -22.98 -2.99 14.34
CA THR A 244 -22.78 -3.83 13.16
C THR A 244 -23.28 -3.06 11.93
N VAL A 245 -22.54 -2.04 11.52
CA VAL A 245 -22.62 -1.53 10.16
C VAL A 245 -21.83 -2.52 9.33
N THR A 246 -22.50 -3.57 8.87
CA THR A 246 -22.07 -4.28 7.67
C THR A 246 -21.98 -3.23 6.56
N SER A 247 -20.78 -2.73 6.26
CA SER A 247 -20.58 -1.79 5.17
C SER A 247 -21.08 -2.47 3.90
N LYS A 248 -22.15 -1.95 3.29
CA LYS A 248 -22.72 -2.46 2.03
C LYS A 248 -21.81 -2.16 0.81
N GLY A 249 -20.50 -2.01 1.01
CA GLY A 249 -19.52 -1.73 -0.03
C GLY A 249 -18.18 -2.38 0.28
N PHE A 250 -17.39 -2.63 -0.77
CA PHE A 250 -16.00 -3.05 -0.65
C PHE A 250 -15.19 -1.98 0.09
N SER A 251 -14.32 -2.39 1.02
CA SER A 251 -13.43 -1.46 1.72
C SER A 251 -12.49 -0.76 0.72
N ASN A 252 -11.96 0.41 1.10
CA ASN A 252 -10.96 1.10 0.28
C ASN A 252 -9.72 0.23 0.01
N TYR A 253 -9.28 -0.59 0.97
CA TYR A 253 -8.20 -1.55 0.72
C TYR A 253 -8.60 -2.62 -0.30
N ALA A 254 -9.87 -3.04 -0.32
CA ALA A 254 -10.35 -3.99 -1.29
C ALA A 254 -10.45 -3.43 -2.71
N MET A 255 -10.94 -2.20 -2.84
CA MET A 255 -10.91 -1.50 -4.12
C MET A 255 -9.48 -1.29 -4.62
N SER A 256 -8.56 -0.90 -3.74
CA SER A 256 -7.15 -0.77 -4.06
C SER A 256 -6.55 -2.09 -4.57
N GLY A 257 -6.77 -3.17 -3.83
CA GLY A 257 -6.29 -4.50 -4.20
C GLY A 257 -6.84 -4.97 -5.55
N PHE A 258 -8.14 -4.75 -5.80
CA PHE A 258 -8.77 -5.06 -7.09
C PHE A 258 -8.11 -4.30 -8.25
N PHE A 259 -7.94 -2.99 -8.13
CA PHE A 259 -7.31 -2.21 -9.19
C PHE A 259 -5.84 -2.60 -9.43
N TRP A 260 -5.08 -2.93 -8.39
CA TRP A 260 -3.71 -3.43 -8.56
C TRP A 260 -3.64 -4.79 -9.23
N VAL A 261 -4.57 -5.71 -8.93
CA VAL A 261 -4.69 -6.99 -9.64
C VAL A 261 -4.92 -6.76 -11.13
N ILE A 262 -5.83 -5.85 -11.48
CA ILE A 262 -6.11 -5.54 -12.89
C ILE A 262 -4.91 -4.83 -13.53
N ALA A 263 -4.24 -3.89 -12.84
CA ALA A 263 -3.08 -3.16 -13.37
C ALA A 263 -1.92 -4.09 -13.75
N ALA A 264 -1.74 -5.19 -13.01
CA ALA A 264 -0.69 -6.17 -13.25
C ALA A 264 -0.84 -6.90 -14.61
N ILE A 265 -2.06 -7.03 -15.12
CA ILE A 265 -2.36 -7.74 -16.36
C ILE A 265 -1.78 -7.02 -17.59
N PRO A 266 -2.19 -5.77 -17.92
CA PRO A 266 -1.64 -5.05 -19.07
C PRO A 266 -0.15 -4.74 -18.89
N ASP A 267 0.33 -4.49 -17.68
CA ASP A 267 1.76 -4.27 -17.45
C ASP A 267 2.59 -5.54 -17.70
N TYR A 268 2.06 -6.72 -17.39
CA TYR A 268 2.75 -7.96 -17.75
C TYR A 268 2.73 -8.20 -19.26
N PHE A 269 1.54 -8.08 -19.88
CA PHE A 269 1.35 -8.48 -21.27
C PHE A 269 2.05 -7.56 -22.27
N LYS A 270 2.27 -6.28 -21.94
CA LYS A 270 3.03 -5.36 -22.80
C LYS A 270 4.51 -5.74 -23.00
N ARG A 271 5.02 -6.73 -22.26
CA ARG A 271 6.37 -7.30 -22.42
C ARG A 271 6.43 -8.42 -23.45
N PHE A 272 5.29 -8.76 -24.06
CA PHE A 272 5.19 -9.78 -25.09
C PHE A 272 4.71 -9.15 -26.40
N GLY A 273 5.51 -9.30 -27.46
CA GLY A 273 5.22 -8.71 -28.78
C GLY A 273 3.79 -8.98 -29.28
N PHE A 274 3.32 -10.22 -29.12
CA PHE A 274 1.99 -10.63 -29.59
C PHE A 274 0.81 -9.87 -28.94
N PHE A 275 1.00 -9.25 -27.77
CA PHE A 275 0.00 -8.43 -27.10
C PHE A 275 0.20 -6.94 -27.38
N SER A 276 1.45 -6.45 -27.39
CA SER A 276 1.74 -5.05 -27.70
C SER A 276 1.27 -4.65 -29.10
N ASP A 277 1.23 -5.60 -30.02
CA ASP A 277 0.79 -5.36 -31.40
C ASP A 277 -0.75 -5.26 -31.54
N LYS A 278 -1.51 -5.59 -30.48
CA LYS A 278 -2.99 -5.62 -30.49
C LYS A 278 -3.64 -4.58 -29.60
N ILE A 279 -2.94 -4.10 -28.58
CA ILE A 279 -3.43 -3.10 -27.63
C ILE A 279 -2.38 -2.00 -27.53
N ASN A 280 -2.69 -0.86 -28.13
CA ASN A 280 -1.87 0.34 -28.01
C ASN A 280 -1.96 0.87 -26.58
N ASN A 281 -0.89 1.51 -26.10
CA ASN A 281 -0.89 2.23 -24.82
C ASN A 281 -1.30 1.39 -23.58
N SER A 282 -0.90 0.11 -23.58
CA SER A 282 -1.06 -0.81 -22.45
C SER A 282 -0.31 -0.34 -21.19
N THR A 283 0.77 0.42 -21.34
CA THR A 283 1.46 1.09 -20.22
C THR A 283 0.52 2.07 -19.52
N GLU A 284 -0.18 2.90 -20.28
CA GLU A 284 -1.06 3.92 -19.74
C GLU A 284 -2.28 3.28 -19.08
N LEU A 285 -2.82 2.18 -19.65
CA LEU A 285 -3.86 1.40 -18.96
C LEU A 285 -3.39 0.90 -17.58
N ALA A 286 -2.18 0.32 -17.52
CA ALA A 286 -1.61 -0.15 -16.26
C ALA A 286 -1.41 1.00 -15.26
N LEU A 287 -0.88 2.13 -15.72
CA LEU A 287 -0.66 3.31 -14.88
C LEU A 287 -1.99 3.91 -14.39
N CYS A 288 -3.02 3.99 -15.24
CA CYS A 288 -4.35 4.42 -14.83
C CYS A 288 -4.88 3.59 -13.66
N LEU A 289 -4.87 2.26 -13.81
CA LEU A 289 -5.34 1.33 -12.79
C LEU A 289 -4.50 1.40 -11.51
N ASP A 290 -3.17 1.53 -11.64
CA ASP A 290 -2.28 1.72 -10.49
C ASP A 290 -2.54 3.04 -9.75
N ARG A 291 -2.86 4.11 -10.47
CA ARG A 291 -3.22 5.39 -9.87
C ARG A 291 -4.56 5.33 -9.14
N LEU A 292 -5.56 4.68 -9.73
CA LEU A 292 -6.85 4.40 -9.06
C LEU A 292 -6.61 3.58 -7.78
N ALA A 293 -5.79 2.53 -7.85
CA ALA A 293 -5.43 1.75 -6.68
C ALA A 293 -4.76 2.59 -5.59
N GLY A 294 -3.87 3.51 -5.96
CA GLY A 294 -3.23 4.47 -5.05
C GLY A 294 -4.22 5.39 -4.34
N ILE A 295 -5.26 5.87 -5.05
CA ILE A 295 -6.34 6.69 -4.47
C ILE A 295 -6.99 5.95 -3.31
N PHE A 296 -7.49 4.75 -3.58
CA PHE A 296 -8.17 3.94 -2.58
C PHE A 296 -7.23 3.50 -1.46
N PHE A 297 -5.97 3.17 -1.77
CA PHE A 297 -4.99 2.79 -0.74
C PHE A 297 -4.77 3.92 0.28
N ILE A 298 -4.58 5.15 -0.20
CA ILE A 298 -4.38 6.32 0.67
C ILE A 298 -5.63 6.57 1.52
N PHE A 299 -6.84 6.45 0.96
CA PHE A 299 -8.06 6.57 1.74
C PHE A 299 -8.19 5.48 2.82
N GLY A 300 -7.78 4.25 2.50
CA GLY A 300 -7.67 3.17 3.48
C GLY A 300 -6.69 3.49 4.61
N ASN A 301 -5.56 4.13 4.31
CA ASN A 301 -4.56 4.51 5.31
C ASN A 301 -4.99 5.70 6.19
N GLN A 302 -5.85 6.59 5.68
CA GLN A 302 -6.30 7.80 6.39
C GLN A 302 -7.47 7.58 7.38
N ARG A 303 -7.96 6.34 7.59
CA ARG A 303 -9.12 6.01 8.45
C ARG A 303 -10.42 6.80 8.14
N LYS A 304 -10.49 7.51 7.00
CA LYS A 304 -11.67 8.31 6.57
C LYS A 304 -12.66 7.55 5.69
N GLY A 305 -12.54 6.22 5.56
CA GLY A 305 -13.37 5.41 4.66
C GLY A 305 -14.19 4.30 5.32
N GLU A 306 -14.09 4.13 6.63
CA GLU A 306 -14.94 3.20 7.37
C GLU A 306 -16.06 4.03 8.01
N LYS A 307 -17.01 4.48 7.18
CA LYS A 307 -18.32 4.95 7.63
C LYS A 307 -19.35 3.86 7.35
#